data_AF-A0A950VBH6-F1
#
_entry.id   AF-A0A950VBH6-F1
#
_cell.length_a   1.000
_cell.length_b   1.000
_cell.length_c   1.000
_cell.angle_alpha   90.00
_cell.angle_beta   90.00
_cell.angle_gamma   90.00
#
_symmetry.space_group_name_H-M   'P 1'
#
loop_
_entity.id
_entity.type
_entity.pdbx_description
1 polymer ?
#
loop_
_entity_poly.entity_id
_entity_poly.type
_entity_poly.pdbx_seq_one_letter_code
_entity_poly.pdbx_strand_id
1 'polypeptide(L)'
;ERNAMVKIKNLRTADCVVGGFRYGSKNKLVGSLLLGLYDDAGLLNHVGFTSAIASAEKPELTKELEALIEPPGFTGSAPGGPSRWSTERSTEWEPLKPKLVVEVRYDHFSGHRFRHGTKLLRWRPDKRPDDCKLSQVRRESQSALTLLD
;
A
#
# COMPACT_ATOMS: atom_id res chain seq x y z
N GLU A 1 -22.83 -18.88 -33.96
CA GLU A 1 -22.35 -17.54 -33.52
C GLU A 1 -21.64 -17.66 -32.18
N ARG A 2 -20.54 -16.94 -31.96
CA ARG A 2 -19.81 -16.92 -30.68
C ARG A 2 -20.07 -15.57 -30.03
N ASN A 3 -20.90 -15.54 -28.99
CA ASN A 3 -21.06 -14.33 -28.18
C ASN A 3 -19.73 -14.08 -27.46
N ALA A 4 -19.06 -12.96 -27.78
CA ALA A 4 -17.80 -12.60 -27.15
C ALA A 4 -18.05 -12.11 -25.71
N MET A 5 -17.29 -12.65 -24.75
CA MET A 5 -17.32 -12.20 -23.36
C MET A 5 -16.45 -10.95 -23.20
N VAL A 6 -17.03 -9.88 -22.64
CA VAL A 6 -16.30 -8.64 -22.34
C VAL A 6 -16.14 -8.50 -20.83
N LYS A 7 -14.89 -8.39 -20.36
CA LYS A 7 -14.58 -8.10 -18.95
C LYS A 7 -14.32 -6.62 -18.76
N ILE A 8 -15.21 -5.95 -18.05
CA ILE A 8 -15.05 -4.56 -17.64
C ILE A 8 -14.52 -4.54 -16.21
N LYS A 9 -13.42 -3.80 -15.96
CA LYS A 9 -12.84 -3.61 -14.63
C LYS A 9 -12.83 -2.12 -14.29
N ASN A 10 -13.43 -1.78 -13.15
CA ASN A 10 -13.29 -0.43 -12.61
C ASN A 10 -11.90 -0.27 -12.01
N LEU A 11 -11.17 0.76 -12.45
CA LEU A 11 -9.88 1.09 -11.88
C LEU A 11 -10.10 2.08 -10.73
N ARG A 12 -9.57 1.76 -9.54
CA ARG A 12 -9.61 2.63 -8.37
C ARG A 12 -8.19 2.99 -7.96
N THR A 13 -8.01 4.20 -7.45
CA THR A 13 -6.73 4.68 -6.93
C THR A 13 -6.87 5.19 -5.51
N ALA A 14 -5.76 5.16 -4.77
CA ALA A 14 -5.64 5.72 -3.43
C ALA A 14 -4.22 6.29 -3.24
N ASP A 15 -4.14 7.42 -2.57
CA ASP A 15 -2.91 8.01 -2.07
C ASP A 15 -2.58 7.40 -0.71
N CYS A 16 -1.42 6.76 -0.62
CA CYS A 16 -0.96 6.03 0.55
C CYS A 16 0.37 6.61 1.04
N VAL A 17 0.54 6.64 2.36
CA VAL A 17 1.84 6.92 2.97
C VAL A 17 2.73 5.69 2.85
N VAL A 18 4.01 5.87 2.56
CA VAL A 18 5.01 4.80 2.67
C VAL A 18 5.51 4.76 4.10
N GLY A 19 4.98 3.84 4.91
CA GLY A 19 5.35 3.68 6.33
C GLY A 19 6.50 2.72 6.57
N GLY A 20 6.97 2.03 5.53
CA GLY A 20 8.06 1.07 5.62
C GLY A 20 8.43 0.47 4.26
N PHE A 21 9.48 -0.33 4.21
CA PHE A 21 9.82 -1.11 3.02
C PHE A 21 10.43 -2.47 3.38
N ARG A 22 10.54 -3.35 2.38
CA ARG A 22 11.28 -4.62 2.50
C ARG A 22 12.38 -4.67 1.46
N TYR A 23 13.52 -5.26 1.83
CA TYR A 23 14.54 -5.64 0.86
C TYR A 23 14.08 -6.80 -0.03
N GLY A 24 14.66 -6.87 -1.22
CA GLY A 24 14.52 -7.98 -2.13
C GLY A 24 15.20 -9.24 -1.60
N SER A 25 14.71 -10.41 -1.99
CA SER A 25 15.25 -11.69 -1.52
C SER A 25 16.66 -12.03 -2.03
N LYS A 26 17.13 -11.34 -3.07
CA LYS A 26 18.38 -11.64 -3.78
C LYS A 26 19.43 -10.54 -3.66
N ASN A 27 19.03 -9.34 -3.21
CA ASN A 27 19.90 -8.19 -3.12
C ASN A 27 19.41 -7.25 -2.01
N LYS A 28 20.32 -6.44 -1.46
CA LYS A 28 19.99 -5.38 -0.52
C LYS A 28 19.45 -4.14 -1.25
N LEU A 29 18.43 -4.35 -2.07
CA LEU A 29 17.69 -3.30 -2.76
C LEU A 29 16.22 -3.41 -2.39
N VAL A 30 15.49 -2.29 -2.48
CA VAL A 30 14.05 -2.27 -2.22
C VAL A 30 13.29 -3.28 -3.09
N GLY A 31 12.56 -4.17 -2.42
CA GLY A 31 11.70 -5.18 -3.02
C GLY A 31 10.23 -4.76 -3.03
N SER A 32 9.76 -4.13 -1.95
CA SER A 32 8.38 -3.64 -1.83
C SER A 32 8.28 -2.46 -0.87
N LEU A 33 7.41 -1.51 -1.19
CA LEU A 33 6.98 -0.43 -0.29
C LEU A 33 5.74 -0.87 0.49
N LEU A 34 5.73 -0.62 1.80
CA LEU A 34 4.62 -0.89 2.70
C LEU A 34 3.74 0.35 2.82
N LEU A 35 2.45 0.18 2.54
CA LEU A 35 1.50 1.26 2.37
C LEU A 35 0.65 1.44 3.62
N GLY A 36 0.45 2.69 4.00
CA GLY A 36 -0.34 3.09 5.15
C GLY A 36 -1.44 4.10 4.82
N LEU A 37 -2.55 3.99 5.54
CA LEU A 37 -3.61 4.99 5.58
C LEU A 37 -3.93 5.35 7.03
N TYR A 38 -4.14 6.65 7.27
CA TYR A 38 -4.54 7.14 8.58
C TYR A 38 -6.03 6.85 8.83
N ASP A 39 -6.34 6.38 10.03
CA ASP A 39 -7.72 6.31 10.52
C ASP A 39 -8.16 7.64 11.18
N ASP A 40 -9.40 7.65 11.67
CA ASP A 40 -10.00 8.81 12.34
C ASP A 40 -9.35 9.10 13.71
N ALA A 41 -8.66 8.13 14.30
CA ALA A 41 -7.87 8.30 15.52
C ALA A 41 -6.45 8.85 15.23
N GLY A 42 -6.09 9.06 13.95
CA GLY A 42 -4.77 9.55 13.55
C GLY A 42 -3.69 8.46 13.56
N LEU A 43 -4.06 7.19 13.65
CA LEU A 43 -3.10 6.08 13.61
C LEU A 43 -2.86 5.64 12.17
N LEU A 44 -1.59 5.46 11.82
CA LEU A 44 -1.19 4.99 10.49
C LEU A 44 -1.28 3.46 10.45
N ASN A 45 -2.28 2.95 9.73
CA ASN A 45 -2.55 1.53 9.61
C ASN A 45 -1.92 0.96 8.34
N HIS A 46 -1.19 -0.14 8.44
CA HIS A 46 -0.67 -0.88 7.30
C HIS A 46 -1.81 -1.54 6.50
N VAL A 47 -2.03 -1.04 5.28
CA VAL A 47 -3.13 -1.47 4.41
C VAL A 47 -2.68 -2.40 3.29
N GLY A 48 -1.38 -2.55 3.03
CA GLY A 48 -0.88 -3.39 1.96
C GLY A 48 0.51 -3.01 1.52
N PHE A 49 0.90 -3.46 0.32
CA PHE A 49 2.21 -3.17 -0.24
C PHE A 49 2.14 -3.02 -1.76
N THR A 50 3.18 -2.42 -2.35
CA THR A 50 3.45 -2.44 -3.79
C THR A 50 4.88 -2.90 -4.05
N SER A 51 5.08 -3.72 -5.08
CA SER A 51 6.40 -4.27 -5.46
C SER A 51 6.78 -3.95 -6.90
N ALA A 52 5.96 -3.16 -7.60
CA ALA A 52 6.16 -2.78 -9.00
C ALA A 52 7.14 -1.59 -9.11
N ILE A 53 8.39 -1.81 -8.70
CA ILE A 53 9.47 -0.82 -8.75
C ILE A 53 10.43 -1.22 -9.87
N ALA A 54 10.73 -0.30 -10.78
CA ALA A 54 11.63 -0.57 -11.91
C ALA A 54 13.04 -0.88 -11.41
N SER A 55 13.69 -1.92 -11.95
CA SER A 55 15.00 -2.37 -11.47
C SER A 55 16.08 -1.30 -11.54
N ALA A 56 15.99 -0.39 -12.52
CA ALA A 56 16.92 0.72 -12.70
C ALA A 56 16.83 1.78 -11.59
N GLU A 57 15.64 1.98 -10.99
CA GLU A 57 15.39 2.99 -9.95
C GLU A 57 15.68 2.48 -8.53
N LYS A 58 15.78 1.15 -8.37
CA LYS A 58 15.96 0.52 -7.06
C LYS A 58 17.21 0.99 -6.31
N PRO A 59 18.39 1.16 -6.95
CA PRO A 59 19.59 1.60 -6.24
C PRO A 59 19.46 2.99 -5.62
N GLU A 60 19.00 3.99 -6.38
CA GLU A 60 18.78 5.34 -5.85
C GLU A 60 17.67 5.34 -4.79
N LEU A 61 16.52 4.72 -5.10
CA LEU A 61 15.39 4.66 -4.18
C LEU A 61 15.75 3.97 -2.86
N THR A 62 16.59 2.93 -2.88
CA THR A 62 17.03 2.26 -1.64
C THR A 62 17.79 3.22 -0.74
N LYS A 63 18.71 4.03 -1.30
CA LYS A 63 19.46 5.02 -0.52
C LYS A 63 18.56 6.08 0.10
N GLU A 64 17.57 6.56 -0.67
CA GLU A 64 16.59 7.54 -0.18
C GLU A 64 15.74 6.97 0.96
N LEU A 65 15.30 5.72 0.85
CA LEU A 65 14.51 5.05 1.89
C LEU A 65 15.37 4.74 3.13
N GLU A 66 16.60 4.26 2.95
CA GLU A 66 17.52 3.99 4.07
C GLU A 66 17.78 5.25 4.92
N ALA A 67 17.89 6.42 4.28
CA ALA A 67 18.05 7.70 4.98
C ALA A 67 16.80 8.14 5.78
N LEU A 68 15.65 7.52 5.54
CA LEU A 68 14.37 7.81 6.19
C LEU A 68 13.98 6.74 7.21
N ILE A 69 14.84 5.75 7.49
CA ILE A 69 14.57 4.70 8.47
C ILE A 69 14.39 5.33 9.86
N GLU A 70 13.19 5.19 10.40
CA GLU A 70 12.79 5.73 11.70
C GLU A 70 11.59 4.93 12.25
N PRO A 71 11.75 4.19 13.37
CA PRO A 71 10.63 3.55 14.05
C PRO A 71 9.61 4.59 14.56
N PRO A 72 8.30 4.23 14.67
CA PRO A 72 7.75 2.90 14.45
C PRO A 72 7.30 2.63 13.00
N GLY A 73 7.32 3.63 12.12
CA GLY A 73 6.78 3.55 10.76
C GLY A 73 5.25 3.51 10.70
N PHE A 74 4.64 2.49 11.31
CA PHE A 74 3.18 2.37 11.47
C PHE A 74 2.80 2.51 12.94
N THR A 75 1.78 3.31 13.24
CA THR A 75 1.33 3.59 14.62
C THR A 75 0.01 2.90 14.98
N GLY A 76 -0.71 2.36 13.99
CA GLY A 76 -1.87 1.50 14.19
C GLY A 76 -1.52 0.03 13.94
N SER A 77 -2.24 -0.58 13.01
CA SER A 77 -1.94 -1.95 12.55
C SER A 77 -0.57 -2.01 11.87
N ALA A 78 0.35 -2.83 12.37
CA ALA A 78 1.69 -2.99 11.81
C ALA A 78 1.81 -4.17 10.81
N PRO A 79 2.77 -4.14 9.87
CA PRO A 79 3.15 -5.29 9.05
C PRO A 79 3.71 -6.45 9.89
N GLY A 80 3.57 -7.69 9.40
CA GLY A 80 4.23 -8.85 10.00
C GLY A 80 3.42 -9.61 11.07
N GLY A 81 2.14 -9.29 11.27
CA GLY A 81 1.27 -10.09 12.15
C GLY A 81 1.20 -11.58 11.75
N PRO A 82 0.97 -12.49 12.71
CA PRO A 82 0.96 -13.93 12.45
C PRO A 82 -0.16 -14.31 11.47
N SER A 83 0.17 -15.08 10.43
CA SER A 83 -0.81 -15.63 9.47
C SER A 83 -0.38 -17.00 8.96
N ARG A 84 -1.34 -17.82 8.50
CA ARG A 84 -1.07 -19.16 7.93
C ARG A 84 -0.15 -19.15 6.71
N TRP A 85 0.00 -18.00 6.07
CA TRP A 85 0.86 -17.79 4.90
C TRP A 85 2.09 -16.92 5.21
N SER A 86 2.30 -16.56 6.49
CA SER A 86 3.48 -15.81 6.89
C SER A 86 4.70 -16.73 6.86
N THR A 87 5.70 -16.37 6.07
CA THR A 87 7.06 -16.92 6.16
C THR A 87 7.91 -16.01 7.03
N GLU A 88 9.06 -16.48 7.53
CA GLU A 88 10.01 -15.68 8.32
C GLU A 88 10.32 -14.32 7.67
N ARG A 89 10.48 -14.29 6.34
CA ARG A 89 10.75 -13.07 5.55
C ARG A 89 9.58 -12.11 5.39
N SER A 90 8.35 -12.55 5.65
CA SER A 90 7.20 -11.65 5.59
C SER A 90 7.13 -10.70 6.80
N THR A 91 7.92 -10.99 7.84
CA THR A 91 7.99 -10.23 9.09
C THR A 91 9.14 -9.22 9.09
N GLU A 92 10.17 -9.40 8.26
CA GLU A 92 11.30 -8.47 8.16
C GLU A 92 10.95 -7.27 7.26
N TRP A 93 10.98 -6.07 7.83
CA TRP A 93 10.78 -4.81 7.14
C TRP A 93 11.45 -3.67 7.90
N GLU A 94 11.83 -2.62 7.18
CA GLU A 94 12.43 -1.41 7.75
C GLU A 94 11.34 -0.33 7.91
N PRO A 95 11.16 0.22 9.14
CA PRO A 95 10.21 1.29 9.36
C PRO A 95 10.71 2.62 8.82
N LEU A 96 9.82 3.40 8.22
CA LEU A 96 10.15 4.69 7.65
C LEU A 96 9.40 5.80 8.35
N LYS A 97 10.08 6.94 8.50
CA LYS A 97 9.41 8.19 8.86
C LYS A 97 8.29 8.48 7.84
N PRO A 98 7.03 8.68 8.27
CA PRO A 98 5.88 8.82 7.37
C PRO A 98 5.88 10.19 6.66
N LYS A 99 6.74 10.34 5.66
CA LYS A 99 6.92 11.56 4.86
C LYS A 99 6.57 11.37 3.39
N LEU A 100 6.72 10.15 2.87
CA LEU A 100 6.55 9.86 1.47
C LEU A 100 5.12 9.43 1.16
N VAL A 101 4.56 9.96 0.08
CA VAL A 101 3.21 9.62 -0.40
C VAL A 101 3.29 9.09 -1.83
N VAL A 102 2.54 8.03 -2.10
CA VAL A 102 2.41 7.41 -3.42
C VAL A 102 0.95 7.22 -3.79
N GLU A 103 0.63 7.42 -5.07
CA GLU A 103 -0.65 7.00 -5.62
C GLU A 103 -0.53 5.55 -6.11
N VAL A 104 -1.45 4.70 -5.66
CA VAL A 104 -1.50 3.29 -6.07
C VAL A 104 -2.85 2.94 -6.68
N ARG A 105 -2.82 2.07 -7.69
CA ARG A 105 -4.02 1.40 -8.19
C ARG A 105 -4.28 0.14 -7.38
N TYR A 106 -5.53 -0.07 -7.00
CA TYR A 106 -5.98 -1.27 -6.30
C TYR A 106 -7.25 -1.85 -6.94
N ASP A 107 -7.50 -3.13 -6.69
CA ASP A 107 -8.70 -3.84 -7.17
C ASP A 107 -9.80 -3.75 -6.10
N HIS A 108 -9.52 -4.30 -4.91
CA HIS A 108 -10.49 -4.43 -3.84
C HIS A 108 -9.90 -4.03 -2.48
N PHE A 109 -10.71 -3.43 -1.62
CA PHE A 109 -10.35 -3.04 -0.26
C PHE A 109 -11.35 -3.65 0.75
N SER A 110 -10.86 -4.55 1.60
CA SER A 110 -11.69 -5.22 2.61
C SER A 110 -10.90 -5.65 3.83
N GLY A 111 -11.55 -5.64 5.00
CA GLY A 111 -10.89 -5.93 6.28
C GLY A 111 -9.70 -5.01 6.54
N HIS A 112 -9.86 -3.72 6.21
CA HIS A 112 -8.83 -2.69 6.32
C HIS A 112 -7.57 -2.89 5.48
N ARG A 113 -7.60 -3.74 4.43
CA ARG A 113 -6.43 -3.99 3.57
C ARG A 113 -6.79 -4.09 2.09
N PHE A 114 -5.83 -3.75 1.25
CA PHE A 114 -5.87 -4.02 -0.19
C PHE A 114 -5.75 -5.53 -0.46
N ARG A 115 -6.50 -6.00 -1.47
CA ARG A 115 -6.43 -7.37 -1.99
C ARG A 115 -5.79 -7.40 -3.38
N HIS A 116 -5.19 -8.55 -3.71
CA HIS A 116 -4.57 -8.84 -5.01
C HIS A 116 -3.36 -7.96 -5.39
N GLY A 117 -2.74 -7.30 -4.40
CA GLY A 117 -1.59 -6.42 -4.60
C GLY A 117 -1.99 -5.06 -5.19
N THR A 118 -1.09 -4.09 -5.05
CA THR A 118 -1.31 -2.73 -5.58
C THR A 118 -0.23 -2.38 -6.60
N LYS A 119 -0.60 -1.56 -7.59
CA LYS A 119 0.34 -1.05 -8.60
C LYS A 119 0.69 0.40 -8.27
N LEU A 120 1.97 0.68 -8.04
CA LEU A 120 2.49 2.04 -7.97
C LEU A 120 2.19 2.78 -9.28
N LEU A 121 1.54 3.95 -9.18
CA LEU A 121 1.28 4.81 -10.32
C LEU A 121 2.28 5.98 -10.38
N ARG A 122 2.45 6.70 -9.27
CA ARG A 122 3.36 7.84 -9.16
C ARG A 122 3.63 8.23 -7.71
N TRP A 123 4.73 8.94 -7.49
CA TRP A 123 4.99 9.67 -6.26
C TRP A 123 4.12 10.93 -6.18
N ARG A 124 3.75 11.34 -4.96
CA ARG A 124 2.87 12.48 -4.67
C ARG A 124 3.53 13.45 -3.70
N PRO A 125 4.64 14.12 -4.07
CA PRO A 125 5.29 15.11 -3.21
C PRO A 125 4.39 16.33 -2.95
N ASP A 126 3.34 16.51 -3.74
CA ASP A 126 2.30 17.53 -3.60
C ASP A 126 1.32 17.25 -2.44
N LYS A 127 1.27 16.01 -1.93
CA LYS A 127 0.33 15.63 -0.88
C LYS A 127 0.99 15.53 0.49
N ARG A 128 0.27 16.03 1.50
CA ARG A 128 0.66 15.81 2.90
C ARG A 128 0.33 14.37 3.31
N PRO A 129 1.21 13.69 4.05
CA PRO A 129 0.93 12.36 4.57
C PRO A 129 -0.38 12.29 5.36
N ASP A 130 -0.71 13.32 6.13
CA ASP A 130 -1.91 13.34 6.97
C ASP A 130 -3.22 13.31 6.17
N ASP A 131 -3.20 13.69 4.89
CA ASP A 131 -4.36 13.67 4.00
C ASP A 131 -4.68 12.26 3.47
N CYS A 132 -3.76 11.30 3.64
CA CYS A 132 -3.92 9.91 3.23
C CYS A 132 -4.80 9.14 4.21
N LYS A 133 -6.11 9.42 4.20
CA LYS A 133 -7.09 8.83 5.13
C LYS A 133 -7.73 7.55 4.59
N LEU A 134 -8.18 6.67 5.49
CA LEU A 134 -8.98 5.47 5.16
C LEU A 134 -10.31 5.81 4.47
N SER A 135 -10.87 7.01 4.68
CA SER A 135 -12.11 7.45 4.05
C SER A 135 -12.05 7.51 2.52
N GLN A 136 -10.85 7.61 1.92
CA GLN A 136 -10.67 7.65 0.47
C GLN A 136 -10.96 6.30 -0.21
N VAL A 137 -10.79 5.20 0.54
CA VAL A 137 -10.99 3.84 0.01
C VAL A 137 -12.39 3.38 0.38
N ARG A 138 -13.26 3.25 -0.64
CA ARG A 138 -14.63 2.77 -0.43
C ARG A 138 -14.61 1.30 -0.04
N ARG A 139 -15.27 0.94 1.07
CA ARG A 139 -15.63 -0.46 1.35
C ARG A 139 -16.74 -0.87 0.38
N GLU A 140 -16.49 -1.90 -0.43
CA GLU A 140 -17.47 -2.37 -1.42
C GLU A 140 -18.73 -3.01 -0.83
N SER A 141 -18.90 -3.06 0.49
CA SER A 141 -20.16 -3.52 1.09
C SER A 141 -21.35 -2.58 0.84
N GLN A 142 -21.15 -1.38 0.28
CA GLN A 142 -22.24 -0.65 -0.37
C GLN A 142 -22.50 -1.24 -1.75
N SER A 143 -23.33 -2.29 -1.77
CA SER A 143 -24.04 -2.72 -2.96
C SER A 143 -24.72 -1.51 -3.63
N ALA A 144 -24.83 -1.51 -4.96
CA ALA A 144 -25.66 -0.54 -5.67
C ALA A 144 -27.13 -0.55 -5.18
N LEU A 145 -27.58 -1.62 -4.51
CA LEU A 145 -28.88 -1.65 -3.84
C LEU A 145 -28.98 -0.72 -2.63
N THR A 146 -27.89 -0.38 -1.94
CA THR A 146 -27.92 0.48 -0.75
C THR A 146 -28.14 1.97 -1.10
N LEU A 147 -28.23 2.31 -2.39
CA LEU A 147 -28.50 3.67 -2.89
C LEU A 147 -29.95 3.85 -3.37
N LEU A 148 -30.80 2.84 -3.18
CA LEU A 148 -32.19 2.82 -3.65
C LEU A 148 -33.23 2.95 -2.52
N ASP A 149 -32.80 3.22 -1.29
CA ASP A 149 -33.68 3.47 -0.14
C ASP A 149 -33.73 4.96 0.23
#